data_AF-A0A7J2R6S1-F1
#
_entry.id   AF-A0A7J2R6S1-F1
#
_cell.length_a   1.000
_cell.length_b   1.000
_cell.length_c   1.000
_cell.angle_alpha   90.00
_cell.angle_beta   90.00
_cell.angle_gamma   90.00
#
_symmetry.space_group_name_H-M   'P 1'
#
loop_
_entity.id
_entity.type
_entity.pdbx_description
1 polymer ?
#
loop_
_entity_poly.entity_id
_entity_poly.type
_entity_poly.pdbx_seq_one_letter_code
_entity_poly.pdbx_strand_id
1 'polypeptide(L)'
;MAIRQSINNARARFYNIVTDYKFVKICSFTVIIVYLTLLLVGVLIAVFFGPQGYTIWTHMISDLGGSQHTPAPIIYDLACIIAGTLTIPLAFYIENLLAPLPNKDDHSQHYSRLKFRLSSYAFFFSIMGSLGYIGNGIFSEDRNYPLLDFASYHDVVSFFAFGGFALGAFFLGWIVVLYDTKIPKILGVYGVIGPLTTFITFLITMEPLIEWFLLFSILMWIIPLCLIIMLKPELIPK
;
A
#
# COMPACT_ATOMS: atom_id res chain seq x y z
N MET A 1 25.43 26.73 -10.02
CA MET A 1 24.16 26.72 -10.79
C MET A 1 23.87 25.36 -11.44
N ALA A 2 24.85 24.74 -12.12
CA ALA A 2 24.67 23.46 -12.83
C ALA A 2 24.19 22.27 -11.96
N ILE A 3 24.69 22.11 -10.73
CA ILE A 3 24.29 21.00 -9.84
C ILE A 3 22.79 21.07 -9.50
N ARG A 4 22.29 22.25 -9.13
CA ARG A 4 20.87 22.45 -8.80
C ARG A 4 19.96 22.15 -9.99
N GLN A 5 20.37 22.55 -11.18
CA GLN A 5 19.63 22.25 -12.41
C GLN A 5 19.63 20.76 -12.74
N SER A 6 20.77 20.07 -12.57
CA SER A 6 20.88 18.62 -12.73
C SER A 6 19.95 17.87 -11.78
N ILE A 7 19.95 18.24 -10.49
CA ILE A 7 19.05 17.65 -9.48
C ILE A 7 17.59 17.89 -9.84
N ASN A 8 17.22 19.11 -10.25
CA ASN A 8 15.84 19.42 -10.64
C ASN A 8 15.40 18.61 -11.86
N ASN A 9 16.27 18.47 -12.87
CA ASN A 9 16.00 17.66 -14.06
C ASN A 9 15.83 16.18 -13.71
N ALA A 10 16.67 15.64 -12.83
CA ALA A 10 16.55 14.26 -12.35
C ALA A 10 15.24 14.02 -11.59
N ARG A 11 14.86 14.95 -10.69
CA ARG A 11 13.59 14.88 -9.94
C ARG A 11 12.38 14.95 -10.86
N ALA A 12 12.38 15.87 -11.83
CA ALA A 12 11.30 15.99 -12.81
C ALA A 12 11.19 14.73 -13.67
N ARG A 13 12.32 14.19 -14.14
CA ARG A 13 12.34 12.94 -14.91
C ARG A 13 11.79 11.76 -14.10
N PHE A 14 12.23 11.60 -12.84
CA PHE A 14 11.71 10.57 -11.95
C PHE A 14 10.20 10.72 -11.76
N TYR A 15 9.74 11.92 -11.39
CA TYR A 15 8.32 12.21 -11.19
C TYR A 15 7.49 11.88 -12.43
N ASN A 16 7.93 12.29 -13.62
CA ASN A 16 7.24 12.00 -14.88
C ASN A 16 7.15 10.50 -15.18
N ILE A 17 8.17 9.71 -14.81
CA ILE A 17 8.14 8.26 -14.99
C ILE A 17 7.14 7.62 -14.02
N VAL A 18 7.22 7.96 -12.72
CA VAL A 18 6.36 7.34 -11.70
C VAL A 18 4.91 7.81 -11.73
N THR A 19 4.62 8.88 -12.48
CA THR A 19 3.25 9.38 -12.73
C THR A 19 2.75 9.10 -14.15
N ASP A 20 3.55 8.44 -15.00
CA ASP A 20 3.10 8.04 -16.33
C ASP A 20 1.97 7.00 -16.23
N TYR A 21 0.84 7.27 -16.89
CA TYR A 21 -0.33 6.40 -16.80
C TYR A 21 -0.05 4.97 -17.28
N LYS A 22 0.71 4.78 -18.37
CA LYS A 22 0.98 3.42 -18.88
C LYS A 22 1.85 2.66 -17.91
N PHE A 23 2.87 3.31 -17.36
CA PHE A 23 3.76 2.73 -16.36
C PHE A 23 2.98 2.33 -15.09
N VAL A 24 2.21 3.26 -14.51
CA VAL A 24 1.42 3.00 -13.30
C VAL A 24 0.37 1.92 -13.54
N LYS A 25 -0.24 1.88 -14.72
CA LYS A 25 -1.18 0.81 -15.12
C LYS A 25 -0.51 -0.55 -15.12
N ILE A 26 0.67 -0.68 -15.73
CA ILE A 26 1.43 -1.93 -15.73
C ILE A 26 1.79 -2.33 -14.30
N CYS A 27 2.31 -1.41 -13.48
CA CYS A 27 2.62 -1.68 -12.07
C CYS A 27 1.39 -2.15 -11.30
N SER A 28 0.24 -1.49 -11.48
CA SER A 28 -1.01 -1.79 -10.77
C SER A 28 -1.57 -3.17 -11.14
N PHE A 29 -1.63 -3.51 -12.43
CA PHE A 29 -2.07 -4.86 -12.83
C PHE A 29 -1.07 -5.93 -12.42
N THR A 30 0.23 -5.64 -12.55
CA THR A 30 1.29 -6.59 -12.16
C THR A 30 1.21 -6.86 -10.66
N VAL A 31 1.06 -5.84 -9.80
CA VAL A 31 0.93 -6.09 -8.36
C VAL A 31 -0.31 -6.91 -8.06
N ILE A 32 -1.49 -6.56 -8.60
CA ILE A 32 -2.73 -7.33 -8.34
C ILE A 32 -2.54 -8.81 -8.70
N ILE A 33 -2.03 -9.11 -9.90
CA ILE A 33 -1.90 -10.49 -10.37
C ILE A 33 -0.79 -11.22 -9.61
N VAL A 34 0.41 -10.66 -9.57
CA VAL A 34 1.60 -11.32 -9.01
C VAL A 34 1.46 -11.47 -7.50
N TYR A 35 1.03 -10.42 -6.78
CA TYR A 35 0.87 -10.47 -5.34
C TYR A 35 -0.17 -11.51 -4.91
N LEU A 36 -1.37 -11.47 -5.50
CA LEU A 36 -2.44 -12.42 -5.14
C LEU A 36 -2.04 -13.86 -5.48
N THR A 37 -1.34 -14.06 -6.60
CA THR A 37 -0.85 -15.39 -6.99
C THR A 37 0.19 -15.90 -6.00
N LEU A 38 1.19 -15.08 -5.67
CA LEU A 38 2.24 -15.47 -4.72
C LEU A 38 1.67 -15.71 -3.32
N LEU A 39 0.77 -14.84 -2.85
CA LEU A 39 0.11 -15.03 -1.56
C LEU A 39 -0.70 -16.32 -1.53
N LEU A 40 -1.54 -16.57 -2.55
CA LEU A 40 -2.34 -17.78 -2.63
C LEU A 40 -1.45 -19.03 -2.67
N VAL A 41 -0.41 -19.03 -3.50
CA VAL A 41 0.55 -20.14 -3.59
C VAL A 41 1.27 -20.34 -2.26
N GLY A 42 1.71 -19.27 -1.60
CA GLY A 42 2.35 -19.33 -0.28
C GLY A 42 1.44 -19.95 0.78
N VAL A 43 0.17 -19.53 0.83
CA VAL A 43 -0.84 -20.11 1.73
C VAL A 43 -1.08 -21.59 1.42
N LEU A 44 -1.26 -21.96 0.15
CA LEU A 44 -1.47 -23.36 -0.24
C LEU A 44 -0.27 -24.23 0.15
N ILE A 45 0.95 -23.74 -0.04
CA ILE A 45 2.16 -24.46 0.36
C ILE A 45 2.19 -24.64 1.88
N ALA A 46 1.91 -23.59 2.65
CA ALA A 46 1.88 -23.65 4.11
C ALA A 46 0.79 -24.62 4.63
N VAL A 47 -0.39 -24.63 4.02
CA VAL A 47 -1.51 -25.51 4.41
C VAL A 47 -1.20 -26.97 4.14
N PHE A 48 -0.67 -27.31 2.96
CA PHE A 48 -0.48 -28.72 2.55
C PHE A 48 0.88 -29.29 2.91
N PHE A 49 1.90 -28.46 3.05
CA PHE A 49 3.29 -28.89 3.25
C PHE A 49 3.96 -28.22 4.46
N GLY A 50 3.26 -27.33 5.19
CA GLY A 50 3.77 -26.71 6.40
C GLY A 50 3.83 -27.70 7.57
N PRO A 51 4.89 -27.64 8.40
CA PRO A 51 5.11 -28.63 9.46
C PRO A 51 4.12 -28.51 10.63
N GLN A 52 3.43 -27.36 10.77
CA GLN A 52 2.53 -27.06 11.89
C GLN A 52 1.04 -27.05 11.52
N GLY A 53 0.69 -27.36 10.25
CA GLY A 53 -0.70 -27.32 9.79
C GLY A 53 -1.26 -25.89 9.77
N TYR A 54 -0.75 -25.07 8.85
CA TYR A 54 -1.10 -23.65 8.73
C TYR A 54 -2.60 -23.44 8.52
N THR A 55 -3.21 -22.55 9.30
CA THR A 55 -4.60 -22.08 9.08
C THR A 55 -4.73 -20.60 9.43
N ILE A 56 -5.62 -19.89 8.75
CA ILE A 56 -5.89 -18.46 9.01
C ILE A 56 -6.47 -18.17 10.40
N TRP A 57 -6.98 -19.20 11.09
CA TRP A 57 -7.56 -19.07 12.42
C TRP A 57 -6.51 -19.04 13.51
N THR A 58 -5.38 -19.69 13.27
CA THR A 58 -4.34 -19.94 14.28
C THR A 58 -3.00 -19.31 13.94
N HIS A 59 -2.82 -18.84 12.69
CA HIS A 59 -1.56 -18.29 12.21
C HIS A 59 -1.74 -16.94 11.55
N MET A 60 -0.84 -16.04 11.88
CA MET A 60 -0.72 -14.71 11.31
C MET A 60 -0.28 -14.80 9.85
N ILE A 61 -0.57 -13.78 9.04
CA ILE A 61 -0.10 -13.77 7.66
C ILE A 61 1.42 -13.59 7.59
N SER A 62 2.01 -12.85 8.53
CA SER A 62 3.46 -12.71 8.69
C SER A 62 4.18 -14.05 8.88
N ASP A 63 3.52 -15.03 9.51
CA ASP A 63 4.06 -16.38 9.71
C ASP A 63 4.44 -17.07 8.39
N LEU A 64 3.84 -16.67 7.25
CA LEU A 64 4.23 -17.15 5.93
C LEU A 64 5.67 -16.77 5.55
N GLY A 65 6.28 -15.79 6.24
CA GLY A 65 7.69 -15.42 6.10
C GLY A 65 8.65 -16.24 6.98
N GLY A 66 8.14 -17.28 7.67
CA GLY A 66 8.90 -18.14 8.58
C GLY A 66 8.95 -19.60 8.13
N SER A 67 10.16 -20.16 8.12
CA SER A 67 10.44 -21.58 7.84
C SER A 67 9.77 -22.54 8.84
N GLN A 68 9.37 -22.02 10.00
CA GLN A 68 8.61 -22.77 11.00
C GLN A 68 7.18 -23.10 10.56
N HIS A 69 6.61 -22.33 9.64
CA HIS A 69 5.20 -22.45 9.22
C HIS A 69 5.04 -22.90 7.77
N THR A 70 6.04 -22.64 6.92
CA THR A 70 6.02 -23.04 5.51
C THR A 70 7.41 -23.48 5.03
N PRO A 71 7.51 -24.48 4.14
CA PRO A 71 8.79 -24.85 3.54
C PRO A 71 9.31 -23.83 2.51
N ALA A 72 8.52 -22.82 2.14
CA ALA A 72 8.87 -21.83 1.12
C ALA A 72 8.59 -20.38 1.56
N PRO A 73 9.19 -19.89 2.66
CA PRO A 73 8.92 -18.56 3.21
C PRO A 73 9.27 -17.43 2.23
N ILE A 74 10.26 -17.67 1.37
CA ILE A 74 10.70 -16.73 0.32
C ILE A 74 9.57 -16.31 -0.64
N ILE A 75 8.52 -17.12 -0.81
CA ILE A 75 7.39 -16.79 -1.67
C ILE A 75 6.63 -15.59 -1.11
N TYR A 76 6.38 -15.58 0.20
CA TYR A 76 5.72 -14.47 0.87
C TYR A 76 6.62 -13.23 0.90
N ASP A 77 7.91 -13.40 1.18
CA ASP A 77 8.88 -12.31 1.18
C ASP A 77 8.94 -11.59 -0.17
N LEU A 78 8.98 -12.36 -1.27
CA LEU A 78 8.92 -11.81 -2.63
C LEU A 78 7.59 -11.14 -2.92
N ALA A 79 6.47 -11.69 -2.46
CA ALA A 79 5.16 -11.06 -2.60
C ALA A 79 5.15 -9.67 -1.95
N CYS A 80 5.68 -9.56 -0.72
CA CYS A 80 5.81 -8.32 0.03
C CYS A 80 6.70 -7.28 -0.68
N ILE A 81 7.90 -7.68 -1.10
CA ILE A 81 8.86 -6.79 -1.79
C ILE A 81 8.29 -6.29 -3.12
N ILE A 82 7.75 -7.21 -3.95
CA ILE A 82 7.18 -6.86 -5.25
C ILE A 82 5.98 -5.93 -5.06
N ALA A 83 5.08 -6.26 -4.14
CA ALA A 83 3.89 -5.45 -3.91
C ALA A 83 4.24 -4.06 -3.40
N GLY A 84 5.06 -3.95 -2.34
CA GLY A 84 5.47 -2.67 -1.79
C GLY A 84 6.23 -1.82 -2.80
N THR A 85 7.06 -2.41 -3.67
CA THR A 85 7.76 -1.67 -4.73
C THR A 85 6.80 -1.15 -5.80
N LEU A 86 5.88 -2.00 -6.26
CA LEU A 86 4.97 -1.67 -7.36
C LEU A 86 3.78 -0.79 -6.94
N THR A 87 3.52 -0.63 -5.64
CA THR A 87 2.52 0.33 -5.12
C THR A 87 3.06 1.76 -5.02
N ILE A 88 4.38 1.98 -5.02
CA ILE A 88 4.97 3.32 -4.94
C ILE A 88 4.51 4.23 -6.11
N PRO A 89 4.59 3.80 -7.40
CA PRO A 89 4.11 4.63 -8.51
C PRO A 89 2.64 5.04 -8.39
N LEU A 90 1.79 4.15 -7.86
CA LEU A 90 0.38 4.44 -7.64
C LEU A 90 0.19 5.59 -6.64
N ALA A 91 0.98 5.66 -5.56
CA ALA A 91 0.91 6.74 -4.59
C ALA A 91 1.22 8.10 -5.22
N PHE A 92 2.31 8.19 -6.02
CA PHE A 92 2.65 9.40 -6.78
C PHE A 92 1.56 9.78 -7.78
N TYR A 93 1.03 8.79 -8.50
CA TYR A 93 -0.02 9.02 -9.49
C TYR A 93 -1.31 9.57 -8.87
N ILE A 94 -1.75 9.00 -7.75
CA ILE A 94 -2.96 9.47 -7.05
C ILE A 94 -2.79 10.89 -6.52
N GLU A 95 -1.62 11.21 -5.96
CA GLU A 95 -1.33 12.57 -5.50
C GLU A 95 -1.42 13.56 -6.67
N ASN A 96 -0.79 13.25 -7.81
CA ASN A 96 -0.86 14.06 -9.02
C ASN A 96 -2.29 14.20 -9.56
N LEU A 97 -3.07 13.12 -9.52
CA LEU A 97 -4.43 13.08 -10.03
C LEU A 97 -5.40 13.91 -9.19
N LEU A 98 -5.29 13.85 -7.86
CA LEU A 98 -6.29 14.43 -6.98
C LEU A 98 -5.91 15.81 -6.46
N ALA A 99 -4.63 16.09 -6.25
CA ALA A 99 -4.17 17.42 -5.82
C ALA A 99 -2.89 17.80 -6.58
N PRO A 100 -2.98 18.00 -7.92
CA PRO A 100 -1.83 18.41 -8.70
C PRO A 100 -1.26 19.71 -8.14
N LEU A 101 0.07 19.82 -8.16
CA LEU A 101 0.76 21.03 -7.72
C LEU A 101 0.23 22.20 -8.55
N PRO A 102 -0.17 23.31 -7.91
CA PRO A 102 -0.73 24.44 -8.64
C PRO A 102 0.32 24.98 -9.60
N ASN A 103 0.00 24.95 -10.89
CA ASN A 103 0.88 25.51 -11.90
C ASN A 103 0.89 27.04 -11.71
N LYS A 104 2.07 27.65 -11.67
CA LYS A 104 2.20 29.09 -11.39
C LYS A 104 1.43 29.97 -12.38
N ASP A 105 1.20 29.44 -13.58
CA ASP A 105 0.57 30.13 -14.70
C ASP A 105 -0.95 29.85 -14.82
N ASP A 106 -1.49 28.88 -14.06
CA ASP A 106 -2.92 28.53 -14.09
C ASP A 106 -3.62 28.95 -12.79
N HIS A 107 -4.04 30.21 -12.75
CA HIS A 107 -4.80 30.79 -11.64
C HIS A 107 -6.24 30.27 -11.52
N SER A 108 -6.71 29.41 -12.43
CA SER A 108 -8.12 28.98 -12.46
C SER A 108 -8.44 27.84 -11.48
N GLN A 109 -7.45 27.05 -11.06
CA GLN A 109 -7.65 25.90 -10.17
C GLN A 109 -7.21 26.19 -8.73
N HIS A 110 -8.11 26.77 -7.94
CA HIS A 110 -7.92 26.89 -6.50
C HIS A 110 -8.37 25.62 -5.76
N TYR A 111 -7.43 24.73 -5.46
CA TYR A 111 -7.68 23.65 -4.51
C TYR A 111 -7.72 24.16 -3.06
N SER A 112 -8.63 23.63 -2.25
CA SER A 112 -8.70 23.99 -0.84
C SER A 112 -7.43 23.53 -0.09
N ARG A 113 -7.02 24.28 0.94
CA ARG A 113 -5.88 23.91 1.80
C ARG A 113 -6.06 22.52 2.43
N LEU A 114 -7.30 22.17 2.78
CA LEU A 114 -7.62 20.87 3.33
C LEU A 114 -7.38 19.75 2.32
N LYS A 115 -7.77 19.93 1.05
CA LYS A 115 -7.56 18.95 -0.01
C LYS A 115 -6.08 18.62 -0.19
N PHE A 116 -5.22 19.65 -0.22
CA PHE A 116 -3.77 19.45 -0.29
C PHE A 116 -3.23 18.69 0.92
N ARG A 117 -3.63 19.07 2.14
CA ARG A 117 -3.16 18.38 3.35
C ARG A 117 -3.57 16.92 3.37
N LEU A 118 -4.83 16.62 3.05
CA LEU A 118 -5.32 15.25 2.95
C LEU A 118 -4.53 14.47 1.90
N SER A 119 -4.27 15.07 0.73
CA SER A 119 -3.49 14.43 -0.33
C SER A 119 -2.05 14.14 0.09
N SER A 120 -1.38 15.10 0.73
CA SER A 120 -0.02 14.91 1.24
C SER A 120 0.05 13.86 2.34
N TYR A 121 -0.94 13.79 3.23
CA TYR A 121 -1.01 12.72 4.23
C TYR A 121 -1.28 11.36 3.58
N ALA A 122 -2.24 11.28 2.65
CA ALA A 122 -2.50 10.05 1.91
C ALA A 122 -1.24 9.55 1.19
N PHE A 123 -0.51 10.44 0.52
CA PHE A 123 0.76 10.14 -0.12
C PHE A 123 1.80 9.65 0.89
N PHE A 124 2.06 10.42 1.96
CA PHE A 124 3.04 10.07 3.00
C PHE A 124 2.79 8.69 3.60
N PHE A 125 1.55 8.42 4.03
CA PHE A 125 1.19 7.13 4.63
C PHE A 125 1.21 5.99 3.62
N SER A 126 0.84 6.22 2.35
CA SER A 126 0.95 5.19 1.30
C SER A 126 2.40 4.82 0.99
N ILE A 127 3.32 5.80 1.00
CA ILE A 127 4.76 5.54 0.87
C ILE A 127 5.28 4.79 2.09
N MET A 128 4.88 5.19 3.30
CA MET A 128 5.24 4.47 4.53
C MET A 128 4.74 3.02 4.50
N GLY A 129 3.51 2.79 4.06
CA GLY A 129 2.92 1.46 3.86
C GLY A 129 3.71 0.63 2.85
N SER A 130 4.05 1.23 1.71
CA SER A 130 4.84 0.58 0.67
C SER A 130 6.24 0.18 1.16
N LEU A 131 6.93 1.09 1.87
CA LEU A 131 8.25 0.84 2.44
C LEU A 131 8.21 -0.19 3.58
N GLY A 132 7.19 -0.12 4.44
CA GLY A 132 6.93 -1.13 5.47
C GLY A 132 6.74 -2.50 4.84
N TYR A 133 5.97 -2.60 3.74
CA TYR A 133 5.73 -3.87 3.07
C TYR A 133 6.97 -4.44 2.39
N ILE A 134 7.83 -3.60 1.80
CA ILE A 134 9.17 -4.04 1.37
C ILE A 134 9.97 -4.53 2.57
N GLY A 135 9.91 -3.79 3.69
CA GLY A 135 10.51 -4.16 4.96
C GLY A 135 10.09 -5.53 5.45
N ASN A 136 8.79 -5.88 5.40
CA ASN A 136 8.28 -7.19 5.80
C ASN A 136 8.95 -8.34 5.04
N GLY A 137 9.21 -8.17 3.74
CA GLY A 137 9.91 -9.20 2.97
C GLY A 137 11.42 -9.24 3.24
N ILE A 138 12.04 -8.12 3.63
CA ILE A 138 13.46 -8.09 3.99
C ILE A 138 13.69 -8.66 5.39
N PHE A 139 12.95 -8.15 6.37
CA PHE A 139 12.93 -8.57 7.76
C PHE A 139 11.77 -9.52 7.99
N SER A 140 11.77 -10.65 7.29
CA SER A 140 10.75 -11.68 7.46
C SER A 140 10.85 -12.34 8.85
N GLU A 141 9.91 -13.23 9.18
CA GLU A 141 9.91 -13.94 10.47
C GLU A 141 11.22 -14.72 10.71
N ASP A 142 11.79 -15.33 9.67
CA ASP A 142 13.12 -15.98 9.76
C ASP A 142 14.29 -14.99 9.96
N ARG A 143 14.11 -13.71 9.59
CA ARG A 143 15.11 -12.64 9.66
C ARG A 143 14.68 -11.57 10.66
N ASN A 144 14.02 -12.01 11.72
CA ASN A 144 13.43 -11.18 12.72
C ASN A 144 14.45 -10.85 13.83
N TYR A 145 15.19 -9.76 13.66
CA TYR A 145 16.18 -9.32 14.65
C TYR A 145 15.52 -8.42 15.72
N PRO A 146 15.91 -8.53 17.00
CA PRO A 146 15.48 -7.58 18.03
C PRO A 146 15.95 -6.17 17.71
N LEU A 147 15.07 -5.17 17.86
CA LEU A 147 15.42 -3.75 17.70
C LEU A 147 15.37 -3.02 19.05
N LEU A 148 14.32 -3.27 19.83
CA LEU A 148 14.11 -2.82 21.21
C LEU A 148 13.69 -4.02 22.07
N ASP A 149 13.72 -3.86 23.39
CA ASP A 149 13.33 -4.94 24.34
C ASP A 149 11.89 -5.46 24.12
N PHE A 150 11.03 -4.68 23.46
CA PHE A 150 9.62 -4.99 23.22
C PHE A 150 9.23 -5.00 21.73
N ALA A 151 10.18 -4.80 20.82
CA ALA A 151 9.87 -4.71 19.40
C ALA A 151 11.03 -5.22 18.54
N SER A 152 10.71 -6.02 17.55
CA SER A 152 11.66 -6.47 16.54
C SER A 152 11.62 -5.58 15.29
N TYR A 153 12.57 -5.79 14.37
CA TYR A 153 12.50 -5.14 13.06
C TYR A 153 11.23 -5.54 12.30
N HIS A 154 10.85 -6.83 12.34
CA HIS A 154 9.64 -7.33 11.68
C HIS A 154 8.39 -6.61 12.21
N ASP A 155 8.26 -6.46 13.53
CA ASP A 155 7.12 -5.81 14.16
C ASP A 155 6.96 -4.38 13.66
N VAL A 156 8.06 -3.60 13.66
CA VAL A 156 8.04 -2.20 13.25
C VAL A 156 7.68 -2.04 11.78
N VAL A 157 8.26 -2.85 10.89
CA VAL A 157 7.96 -2.77 9.46
C VAL A 157 6.54 -3.25 9.14
N SER A 158 6.02 -4.23 9.89
CA SER A 158 4.63 -4.68 9.81
C SER A 158 3.65 -3.61 10.26
N PHE A 159 3.96 -2.88 11.35
CA PHE A 159 3.17 -1.70 11.75
C PHE A 159 3.20 -0.60 10.68
N PHE A 160 4.36 -0.35 10.06
CA PHE A 160 4.45 0.63 8.97
C PHE A 160 3.66 0.18 7.74
N ALA A 161 3.70 -1.10 7.39
CA ALA A 161 2.95 -1.65 6.27
C ALA A 161 1.44 -1.48 6.47
N PHE A 162 0.90 -2.11 7.51
CA PHE A 162 -0.54 -2.10 7.76
C PHE A 162 -1.04 -0.72 8.16
N GLY A 163 -0.37 -0.05 9.09
CA GLY A 163 -0.74 1.28 9.54
C GLY A 163 -0.60 2.32 8.43
N GLY A 164 0.44 2.23 7.61
CA GLY A 164 0.64 3.10 6.46
C GLY A 164 -0.44 2.93 5.40
N PHE A 165 -0.78 1.70 5.01
CA PHE A 165 -1.87 1.49 4.05
C PHE A 165 -3.25 1.84 4.63
N ALA A 166 -3.52 1.53 5.90
CA ALA A 166 -4.80 1.89 6.54
C ALA A 166 -4.97 3.41 6.66
N LEU A 167 -3.94 4.15 7.08
CA LEU A 167 -3.99 5.61 7.15
C LEU A 167 -3.97 6.26 5.76
N GLY A 168 -3.24 5.69 4.80
CA GLY A 168 -3.28 6.11 3.40
C GLY A 168 -4.72 6.02 2.84
N ALA A 169 -5.39 4.91 3.10
CA ALA A 169 -6.80 4.70 2.75
C ALA A 169 -7.74 5.69 3.46
N PHE A 170 -7.50 5.96 4.73
CA PHE A 170 -8.29 6.92 5.50
C PHE A 170 -8.23 8.33 4.92
N PHE A 171 -7.04 8.87 4.69
CA PHE A 171 -6.88 10.23 4.17
C PHE A 171 -7.37 10.34 2.72
N LEU A 172 -7.07 9.35 1.88
CA LEU A 172 -7.57 9.34 0.50
C LEU A 172 -9.10 9.19 0.46
N GLY A 173 -9.65 8.35 1.33
CA GLY A 173 -11.09 8.17 1.50
C GLY A 173 -11.79 9.48 1.82
N TRP A 174 -11.24 10.30 2.73
CA TRP A 174 -11.77 11.64 3.00
C TRP A 174 -11.73 12.56 1.78
N ILE A 175 -10.68 12.50 0.94
CA ILE A 175 -10.65 13.28 -0.31
C ILE A 175 -11.79 12.86 -1.22
N VAL A 176 -11.95 11.54 -1.42
CA VAL A 176 -13.00 10.98 -2.28
C VAL A 176 -14.39 11.35 -1.75
N VAL A 177 -14.62 11.32 -0.44
CA VAL A 177 -15.91 11.68 0.18
C VAL A 177 -16.20 13.18 0.06
N LEU A 178 -15.25 14.04 0.41
CA LEU A 178 -15.48 15.48 0.57
C LEU A 178 -15.46 16.26 -0.74
N TYR A 179 -14.70 15.82 -1.75
CA TYR A 179 -14.51 16.57 -2.99
C TYR A 179 -15.13 15.87 -4.18
N ASP A 180 -15.46 16.64 -5.22
CA ASP A 180 -15.92 16.05 -6.48
C ASP A 180 -14.75 15.34 -7.16
N THR A 181 -14.79 14.00 -7.13
CA THR A 181 -13.81 13.11 -7.75
C THR A 181 -14.57 12.08 -8.55
N LYS A 182 -13.96 11.53 -9.61
CA LYS A 182 -14.59 10.48 -10.42
C LYS A 182 -14.53 9.09 -9.78
N ILE A 183 -13.95 9.01 -8.57
CA ILE A 183 -13.90 7.80 -7.75
C ILE A 183 -15.24 7.70 -7.00
N PRO A 184 -15.91 6.52 -7.01
CA PRO A 184 -17.19 6.33 -6.32
C PRO A 184 -17.10 6.66 -4.82
N LYS A 185 -18.06 7.44 -4.32
CA LYS A 185 -18.15 7.84 -2.91
C LYS A 185 -18.17 6.66 -1.96
N ILE A 186 -18.82 5.56 -2.34
CA ILE A 186 -18.87 4.32 -1.54
C ILE A 186 -17.48 3.75 -1.26
N LEU A 187 -16.57 3.83 -2.23
CA LEU A 187 -15.18 3.39 -2.06
C LEU A 187 -14.41 4.35 -1.14
N GLY A 188 -14.72 5.65 -1.23
CA GLY A 188 -14.20 6.66 -0.29
C GLY A 188 -14.62 6.39 1.15
N VAL A 189 -15.91 6.15 1.39
CA VAL A 189 -16.45 5.80 2.72
C VAL A 189 -15.80 4.51 3.24
N TYR A 190 -15.67 3.49 2.40
CA TYR A 190 -14.99 2.26 2.78
C TYR A 190 -13.51 2.50 3.13
N GLY A 191 -12.81 3.36 2.39
CA GLY A 191 -11.43 3.75 2.71
C GLY A 191 -11.28 4.45 4.07
N VAL A 192 -12.27 5.25 4.47
CA VAL A 192 -12.28 5.90 5.79
C VAL A 192 -12.50 4.90 6.93
N ILE A 193 -13.43 3.95 6.75
CA ILE A 193 -13.89 3.09 7.84
C ILE A 193 -13.21 1.73 7.84
N GLY A 194 -13.21 1.01 6.72
CA GLY A 194 -12.83 -0.40 6.62
C GLY A 194 -11.43 -0.70 7.16
N PRO A 195 -10.36 -0.29 6.45
CA PRO A 195 -8.98 -0.57 6.88
C PRO A 195 -8.62 -0.02 8.26
N LEU A 196 -9.13 1.16 8.62
CA LEU A 196 -8.84 1.78 9.91
C LEU A 196 -9.50 1.01 11.06
N THR A 197 -10.76 0.59 10.91
CA THR A 197 -11.45 -0.20 11.94
C THR A 197 -10.74 -1.53 12.16
N THR A 198 -10.42 -2.28 11.10
CA THR A 198 -9.70 -3.55 11.24
C THR A 198 -8.29 -3.36 11.82
N PHE A 199 -7.60 -2.27 11.47
CA PHE A 199 -6.29 -1.96 12.04
C PHE A 199 -6.38 -1.69 13.54
N ILE A 200 -7.33 -0.87 13.98
CA ILE A 200 -7.55 -0.60 15.42
C ILE A 200 -7.93 -1.89 16.15
N THR A 201 -8.82 -2.71 15.59
CA THR A 201 -9.19 -4.00 16.20
C THR A 201 -7.98 -4.93 16.29
N PHE A 202 -7.12 -4.96 15.27
CA PHE A 202 -5.87 -5.72 15.30
C PHE A 202 -4.96 -5.23 16.43
N LEU A 203 -4.73 -3.92 16.57
CA LEU A 203 -3.90 -3.35 17.64
C LEU A 203 -4.39 -3.69 19.05
N ILE A 204 -5.71 -3.87 19.24
CA ILE A 204 -6.30 -4.20 20.54
C ILE A 204 -6.18 -5.70 20.84
N THR A 205 -6.36 -6.54 19.83
CA THR A 205 -6.54 -7.99 20.00
C THR A 205 -5.28 -8.79 19.70
N MET A 206 -4.47 -8.36 18.73
CA MET A 206 -3.32 -9.08 18.18
C MET A 206 -3.67 -10.52 17.76
N GLU A 207 -4.92 -10.76 17.37
CA GLU A 207 -5.41 -12.09 17.00
C GLU A 207 -5.10 -12.41 15.53
N PRO A 208 -4.64 -13.64 15.21
CA PRO A 208 -4.30 -14.04 13.84
C PRO A 208 -5.38 -13.76 12.80
N LEU A 209 -6.63 -14.10 13.11
CA LEU A 209 -7.75 -13.90 12.20
C LEU A 209 -7.99 -12.41 11.88
N ILE A 210 -7.74 -11.53 12.86
CA ILE A 210 -7.95 -10.09 12.69
C ILE A 210 -6.88 -9.49 11.79
N GLU A 211 -5.65 -10.01 11.82
CA GLU A 211 -4.60 -9.61 10.88
C GLU A 211 -4.97 -9.98 9.43
N TRP A 212 -5.53 -11.18 9.22
CA TRP A 212 -6.07 -11.59 7.92
C TRP A 212 -7.19 -10.65 7.44
N PHE A 213 -8.12 -10.30 8.31
CA PHE A 213 -9.18 -9.32 7.99
C PHE A 213 -8.62 -7.94 7.70
N LEU A 214 -7.56 -7.53 8.39
CA LEU A 214 -6.84 -6.30 8.10
C LEU A 214 -6.23 -6.33 6.69
N LEU A 215 -5.54 -7.40 6.29
CA LEU A 215 -5.10 -7.54 4.90
C LEU A 215 -6.28 -7.44 3.92
N PHE A 216 -7.33 -8.26 4.13
CA PHE A 216 -8.46 -8.29 3.20
C PHE A 216 -9.17 -6.93 3.12
N SER A 217 -9.26 -6.19 4.22
CA SER A 217 -9.82 -4.83 4.21
C SER A 217 -9.02 -3.87 3.33
N ILE A 218 -7.70 -3.93 3.40
CA ILE A 218 -6.81 -3.10 2.58
C ILE A 218 -6.94 -3.51 1.11
N LEU A 219 -6.96 -4.82 0.81
CA LEU A 219 -7.13 -5.34 -0.56
C LEU A 219 -8.50 -4.97 -1.15
N MET A 220 -9.58 -5.11 -0.38
CA MET A 220 -10.92 -4.71 -0.79
C MET A 220 -11.05 -3.21 -1.07
N TRP A 221 -10.13 -2.39 -0.55
CA TRP A 221 -10.08 -0.97 -0.87
C TRP A 221 -9.15 -0.66 -2.05
N ILE A 222 -7.89 -1.10 -1.99
CA ILE A 222 -6.85 -0.73 -2.96
C ILE A 222 -7.08 -1.38 -4.32
N ILE A 223 -7.58 -2.62 -4.39
CA ILE A 223 -7.81 -3.30 -5.68
C ILE A 223 -8.91 -2.59 -6.47
N PRO A 224 -10.11 -2.33 -5.92
CA PRO A 224 -11.12 -1.55 -6.65
C PRO A 224 -10.63 -0.16 -7.02
N LEU A 225 -9.88 0.52 -6.14
CA LEU A 225 -9.30 1.83 -6.43
C LEU A 225 -8.39 1.77 -7.66
N CYS A 226 -7.44 0.83 -7.70
CA CYS A 226 -6.56 0.60 -8.84
C CYS A 226 -7.36 0.34 -10.11
N LEU A 227 -8.33 -0.56 -10.08
CA LEU A 227 -9.14 -0.90 -11.25
C LEU A 227 -9.93 0.30 -11.75
N ILE A 228 -10.54 1.09 -10.87
CA ILE A 228 -11.29 2.30 -11.22
C ILE A 228 -10.38 3.32 -11.90
N ILE A 229 -9.21 3.61 -11.32
CA ILE A 229 -8.27 4.57 -11.89
C ILE A 229 -7.75 4.08 -13.25
N MET A 230 -7.44 2.78 -13.37
CA MET A 230 -6.82 2.24 -14.59
C MET A 230 -7.81 1.95 -15.73
N LEU A 231 -9.10 1.74 -15.44
CA LEU A 231 -10.11 1.42 -16.45
C LEU A 231 -10.93 2.63 -16.90
N LYS A 232 -10.92 3.73 -16.15
CA LYS A 232 -11.67 4.94 -16.51
C LYS A 232 -10.80 5.95 -17.28
N PRO A 233 -11.05 6.19 -18.58
CA PRO A 233 -10.25 7.12 -19.39
C PRO A 233 -10.27 8.55 -18.85
N GLU A 234 -11.37 8.90 -18.20
CA GLU A 234 -11.61 10.19 -17.57
C GLU A 234 -10.70 10.48 -16.37
N LEU A 235 -10.01 9.47 -15.83
CA LEU A 235 -9.05 9.59 -14.72
C LEU A 235 -7.59 9.63 -15.20
N ILE A 236 -7.35 9.74 -16.52
CA ILE A 236 -6.01 9.98 -17.07
C ILE A 236 -5.69 11.48 -16.91
N PRO A 237 -4.64 11.86 -16.15
CA PRO A 237 -4.17 13.25 -16.10
C PRO A 237 -3.93 13.77 -17.52
N LYS A 238 -4.46 14.97 -17.80
CA LYS A 238 -4.24 15.66 -19.07
C LYS A 238 -2.94 16.43 -19.05
#